data_AF-A0A2A2CH71-F1
#
_entry.id   AF-A0A2A2CH71-F1
#
_cell.length_a   1.000
_cell.length_b   1.000
_cell.length_c   1.000
_cell.angle_alpha   90.00
_cell.angle_beta   90.00
_cell.angle_gamma   90.00
#
_symmetry.space_group_name_H-M   'P 1'
#
loop_
_entity.id
_entity.type
_entity.pdbx_description
1 polymer ?
#
loop_
_entity_poly.entity_id
_entity_poly.type
_entity_poly.pdbx_seq_one_letter_code
_entity_poly.pdbx_strand_id
1 'polypeptide(L)'
;MRGKLISAIHVAKRELALDDETYTFVLLAATGKTSCRDMSPGELSRVLDVFKKRGFKVRQKPVNRALKPGTVTAKIRAIWKVMHRQGFIS
;
A
#
# COMPACT_ATOMS: atom_id res chain seq x y z
N MET A 1 10.87 0.81 -9.90
CA MET A 1 10.27 1.18 -8.59
C MET A 1 9.82 2.65 -8.52
N ARG A 2 10.54 3.60 -9.13
CA ARG A 2 10.23 5.05 -9.06
C ARG A 2 8.85 5.44 -9.61
N GLY A 3 8.45 4.91 -10.77
CA GLY A 3 7.15 5.24 -11.36
C GLY A 3 5.97 4.94 -10.44
N LYS A 4 6.03 3.85 -9.66
CA LYS A 4 5.00 3.51 -8.67
C LYS A 4 4.91 4.53 -7.54
N LEU A 5 6.04 5.09 -7.09
CA LEU A 5 6.08 6.13 -6.06
C LEU A 5 5.49 7.44 -6.57
N ILE A 6 5.83 7.85 -7.78
CA ILE A 6 5.27 9.06 -8.42
C ILE A 6 3.75 8.91 -8.57
N SER A 7 3.28 7.76 -9.07
CA SER A 7 1.84 7.50 -9.16
C SER A 7 1.16 7.57 -7.78
N ALA A 8 1.78 7.01 -6.74
CA ALA A 8 1.23 7.05 -5.38
C ALA A 8 1.17 8.48 -4.81
N ILE A 9 2.18 9.31 -5.09
CA ILE A 9 2.20 10.74 -4.73
C ILE A 9 1.07 11.49 -5.43
N HIS A 10 0.84 11.25 -6.73
CA HIS A 10 -0.26 11.89 -7.46
C HIS A 10 -1.63 11.42 -6.96
N VAL A 11 -1.76 10.14 -6.57
CA VAL A 11 -2.98 9.65 -5.91
C VAL A 11 -3.15 10.32 -4.54
N ALA A 12 -2.10 10.46 -3.75
CA ALA A 12 -2.14 11.13 -2.46
C ALA A 12 -2.59 12.59 -2.58
N LYS A 13 -2.10 13.32 -3.59
CA LYS A 13 -2.55 14.68 -3.90
C LYS A 13 -4.06 14.73 -4.12
N ARG A 14 -4.61 13.78 -4.91
CA ARG A 14 -6.05 13.69 -5.20
C ARG A 14 -6.87 13.30 -3.97
N GLU A 15 -6.41 12.31 -3.19
CA GLU A 15 -7.13 11.85 -1.99
C GLU A 15 -7.13 12.88 -0.85
N LEU A 16 -6.05 13.67 -0.73
CA LEU A 16 -5.95 14.75 0.25
C LEU A 16 -6.53 16.08 -0.25
N ALA A 17 -7.09 16.11 -1.47
CA ALA A 17 -7.64 17.31 -2.12
C ALA A 17 -6.70 18.53 -2.05
N LEU A 18 -5.40 18.31 -2.28
CA LEU A 18 -4.40 19.39 -2.27
C LEU A 18 -4.45 20.16 -3.60
N ASP A 19 -4.45 21.48 -3.50
CA ASP A 19 -4.22 22.38 -4.63
C ASP A 19 -2.75 22.31 -5.11
N ASP A 20 -2.49 22.89 -6.28
CA ASP A 20 -1.19 22.83 -6.94
C ASP A 20 -0.10 23.59 -6.16
N GLU A 21 -0.43 24.69 -5.50
CA GLU A 21 0.51 25.47 -4.70
C GLU A 21 0.86 24.73 -3.40
N THR A 22 -0.12 24.23 -2.68
CA THR A 22 0.10 23.42 -1.47
C THR A 22 0.89 22.16 -1.81
N TYR A 23 0.59 21.52 -2.94
CA TYR A 23 1.33 20.34 -3.41
C TYR A 23 2.80 20.67 -3.66
N THR A 24 3.09 21.73 -4.42
CA THR A 24 4.48 22.14 -4.71
C THR A 24 5.21 22.60 -3.45
N PHE A 25 4.53 23.30 -2.53
CA PHE A 25 5.08 23.68 -1.23
C PHE A 25 5.49 22.46 -0.40
N VAL A 26 4.66 21.40 -0.36
CA VAL A 26 4.99 20.17 0.36
C VAL A 26 6.20 19.46 -0.24
N LEU A 27 6.28 19.41 -1.57
CA LEU A 27 7.45 18.85 -2.26
C LEU A 27 8.72 19.63 -1.94
N LEU A 28 8.65 20.96 -1.99
CA LEU A 28 9.76 21.86 -1.68
C LEU A 28 10.18 21.72 -0.21
N ALA A 29 9.25 21.70 0.73
CA ALA A 29 9.54 21.55 2.15
C ALA A 29 10.16 20.17 2.48
N ALA A 30 9.75 19.11 1.79
CA ALA A 30 10.24 17.76 2.04
C ALA A 30 11.58 17.44 1.35
N THR A 31 11.88 18.08 0.22
CA THR A 31 12.99 17.67 -0.67
C THR A 31 13.83 18.81 -1.25
N GLY A 32 13.38 20.07 -1.11
CA GLY A 32 13.99 21.22 -1.78
C GLY A 32 13.70 21.31 -3.28
N LYS A 33 12.84 20.44 -3.82
CA LYS A 33 12.51 20.38 -5.26
C LYS A 33 11.02 20.53 -5.48
N THR A 34 10.64 21.14 -6.59
CA THR A 34 9.24 21.41 -6.96
C THR A 34 8.62 20.30 -7.82
N SER A 35 9.42 19.36 -8.32
CA SER A 35 9.01 18.36 -9.30
C SER A 35 9.45 16.96 -8.90
N CYS A 36 8.52 16.00 -9.01
CA CYS A 36 8.82 14.58 -8.77
C CYS A 36 9.74 13.94 -9.82
N ARG A 37 9.94 14.58 -10.98
CA ARG A 37 10.88 14.10 -12.01
C ARG A 37 12.34 14.22 -11.55
N ASP A 38 12.65 15.26 -10.78
CA ASP A 38 14.01 15.57 -10.35
C ASP A 38 14.38 14.89 -9.01
N MET A 39 13.43 14.12 -8.44
CA MET A 39 13.57 13.50 -7.13
C MET A 39 14.15 12.09 -7.19
N SER A 40 15.07 11.77 -6.27
CA SER A 40 15.59 10.44 -5.97
C SER A 40 14.51 9.50 -5.43
N PRO A 41 14.66 8.16 -5.48
CA PRO A 41 13.67 7.25 -4.91
C PRO A 41 13.51 7.43 -3.40
N GLY A 42 14.59 7.81 -2.70
CA GLY A 42 14.57 8.12 -1.27
C GLY A 42 13.81 9.41 -0.98
N GLU A 43 13.99 10.44 -1.81
CA GLU A 43 13.23 11.70 -1.71
C GLU A 43 11.73 11.46 -1.96
N LEU A 44 11.38 10.66 -2.98
CA LEU A 44 9.99 10.28 -3.25
C LEU A 44 9.36 9.51 -2.07
N SER A 45 10.13 8.62 -1.42
CA SER A 45 9.64 7.91 -0.22
C SER A 45 9.37 8.88 0.93
N ARG A 46 10.26 9.86 1.13
CA ARG A 46 10.11 10.88 2.19
C ARG A 46 8.86 11.73 1.99
N VAL A 47 8.60 12.17 0.74
CA VAL A 47 7.36 12.87 0.37
C VAL A 47 6.13 12.01 0.68
N LEU A 48 6.17 10.73 0.31
CA LEU A 48 5.08 9.80 0.57
C LEU A 48 4.80 9.65 2.07
N ASP A 49 5.85 9.62 2.91
CA ASP A 49 5.69 9.54 4.36
C ASP A 49 5.11 10.83 4.96
N VAL A 50 5.44 12.00 4.41
CA VAL A 50 4.76 13.26 4.78
C VAL A 50 3.27 13.18 4.44
N PHE A 51 2.90 12.67 3.27
CA PHE A 51 1.49 12.50 2.93
C PHE A 51 0.79 11.48 3.84
N LYS A 52 1.45 10.38 4.22
CA LYS A 52 0.89 9.43 5.19
C LYS A 52 0.61 10.09 6.54
N LYS A 53 1.52 10.92 7.05
CA LYS A 53 1.31 11.70 8.28
C LYS A 53 0.13 12.66 8.17
N ARG A 54 -0.12 13.20 6.97
CA ARG A 54 -1.28 14.06 6.67
C ARG A 54 -2.58 13.29 6.41
N GLY A 55 -2.58 11.96 6.56
CA GLY A 55 -3.79 11.14 6.46
C GLY A 55 -3.89 10.28 5.20
N PHE A 56 -2.90 10.31 4.29
CA PHE A 56 -2.88 9.43 3.13
C PHE A 56 -2.72 7.96 3.56
N LYS A 57 -3.67 7.11 3.19
CA LYS A 57 -3.62 5.67 3.46
C LYS A 57 -3.39 4.94 2.15
N VAL A 58 -2.23 4.27 2.03
CA VAL A 58 -1.96 3.42 0.87
C VAL A 58 -2.95 2.26 0.88
N ARG A 59 -3.99 2.37 0.04
CA ARG A 59 -4.93 1.27 -0.19
C ARG A 59 -4.17 0.14 -0.84
N GLN A 60 -3.88 -0.90 -0.06
CA GLN A 60 -3.52 -2.19 -0.61
C GLN A 60 -4.72 -2.63 -1.45
N LYS A 61 -4.50 -2.95 -2.74
CA LYS A 61 -5.56 -3.62 -3.50
C LYS A 61 -6.00 -4.82 -2.67
N PRO A 62 -7.31 -5.05 -2.48
CA PRO A 62 -7.75 -6.30 -1.89
C PRO A 62 -7.08 -7.40 -2.70
N VAL A 63 -6.20 -8.16 -2.05
CA VAL A 63 -5.61 -9.34 -2.67
C VAL A 63 -6.82 -10.21 -2.91
N ASN A 64 -7.25 -10.26 -4.17
CA ASN A 64 -8.30 -11.15 -4.59
C ASN A 64 -7.69 -12.55 -4.45
N ARG A 65 -7.68 -13.07 -3.21
CA ARG A 65 -7.68 -14.50 -2.96
C ARG A 65 -9.04 -14.96 -3.45
N ALA A 66 -9.23 -14.93 -4.76
CA ALA A 66 -10.02 -15.96 -5.40
C ALA A 66 -9.46 -17.23 -4.78
N LEU A 67 -10.26 -17.84 -3.90
CA LEU A 67 -9.94 -19.12 -3.30
C LEU A 67 -9.73 -20.02 -4.49
N LYS A 68 -8.46 -20.23 -4.89
CA LYS A 68 -8.12 -21.28 -5.85
C LYS A 68 -8.86 -22.52 -5.31
N PRO A 69 -9.61 -23.26 -6.16
CA PRO A 69 -10.32 -24.44 -5.71
C PRO A 69 -9.38 -25.24 -4.81
N GLY A 70 -9.74 -25.38 -3.54
CA GLY A 70 -8.82 -25.90 -2.54
C GLY A 70 -8.33 -27.26 -3.01
N THR A 71 -7.01 -27.43 -3.08
CA THR A 71 -6.42 -28.73 -3.44
C THR A 71 -6.98 -29.80 -2.51
N VAL A 72 -7.01 -31.06 -2.95
CA VAL A 72 -7.46 -32.18 -2.10
C VAL A 72 -6.71 -32.16 -0.75
N THR A 73 -5.40 -31.88 -0.78
CA THR A 73 -4.57 -31.68 0.43
C THR A 73 -5.06 -30.55 1.34
N ALA A 74 -5.48 -29.42 0.76
CA ALA A 74 -6.02 -28.30 1.55
C ALA A 74 -7.34 -28.67 2.23
N LYS A 75 -8.20 -29.46 1.55
CA LYS A 75 -9.45 -29.98 2.12
C LYS A 75 -9.17 -30.97 3.26
N ILE A 76 -8.26 -31.93 3.05
CA ILE A 76 -7.84 -32.89 4.09
C ILE A 76 -7.30 -32.14 5.32
N ARG A 77 -6.42 -31.15 5.12
CA ARG A 77 -5.90 -30.34 6.24
C ARG A 77 -6.98 -29.55 6.97
N ALA A 78 -8.00 -29.04 6.25
CA ALA A 78 -9.11 -28.34 6.88
C ALA A 78 -9.93 -29.30 7.76
N ILE A 79 -10.23 -30.50 7.26
CA ILE A 79 -10.95 -31.54 8.02
C ILE A 79 -10.13 -31.98 9.23
N TRP A 80 -8.82 -32.25 9.06
CA TRP A 80 -7.92 -32.61 10.17
C TRP A 80 -7.94 -31.56 11.29
N LYS A 81 -7.84 -30.26 10.95
CA LYS A 81 -7.93 -29.19 11.96
C LYS A 81 -9.27 -29.20 12.70
N VAL A 82 -10.37 -29.48 12.00
CA VAL A 82 -11.70 -29.58 12.62
C VAL A 82 -11.74 -30.77 13.57
N MET A 83 -11.25 -31.93 13.15
CA MET A 83 -11.20 -33.14 13.97
C MET A 83 -10.34 -32.95 15.23
N HIS A 84 -9.19 -32.28 15.12
CA HIS A 84 -8.34 -31.95 16.27
C HIS A 84 -9.05 -30.99 17.23
N ARG A 85 -9.71 -29.94 16.73
CA ARG A 85 -10.49 -29.02 17.57
C ARG A 85 -11.67 -29.71 18.28
N GLN A 86 -12.22 -30.75 17.67
CA GLN A 86 -13.28 -31.57 18.23
C GLN A 86 -12.75 -32.68 19.14
N GLY A 87 -11.43 -32.85 19.25
CA GLY A 87 -10.80 -33.87 20.10
C GLY A 87 -10.84 -35.29 19.54
N PHE A 88 -11.22 -35.47 18.26
CA PHE A 88 -11.21 -36.79 17.62
C PHE A 88 -9.80 -37.31 17.34
N ILE A 89 -8.84 -36.38 17.21
CA ILE A 89 -7.43 -36.67 16.96
C ILE A 89 -6.59 -35.74 17.85
N SER A 90 -5.49 -36.26 18.40
CA SER A 90 -4.52 -35.52 19.22
C SER A 90 -3.46 -34.80 18.40
#